data_AF-A0A968TTE7-F1
#
_entry.id   AF-A0A968TTE7-F1
#
_cell.length_a   1.000
_cell.length_b   1.000
_cell.length_c   1.000
_cell.angle_alpha   90.00
_cell.angle_beta   90.00
_cell.angle_gamma   90.00
#
_symmetry.space_group_name_H-M   'P 1'
#
loop_
_entity.id
_entity.type
_entity.pdbx_description
1 polymer ?
#
loop_
_entity_poly.entity_id
_entity_poly.type
_entity_poly.pdbx_seq_one_letter_code
_entity_poly.pdbx_strand_id
1 'polypeptide(L)'
;MSFKSSLGRRSVVALVLLGALVATGASAQTGSADFTRYIALGDSLTAGFISGGLVDEVQRVSYPALIHRQVAGTDAGFDLPLVSKPGIPPLLDLRSLSPLVITANAGFGARPTSTCRAPTTTSRCPAPTSTTCSTPSATAAVCTT
;
A
#
# COMPACT_ATOMS: atom_id res chain seq x y z
N MET A 1 7.77 57.75 -13.10
CA MET A 1 7.90 57.29 -11.70
C MET A 1 9.21 56.53 -11.59
N SER A 2 10.21 57.12 -10.92
CA SER A 2 11.60 56.60 -10.92
C SER A 2 11.90 55.99 -9.56
N PHE A 3 11.96 54.65 -9.48
CA PHE A 3 12.36 53.93 -8.26
C PHE A 3 13.88 54.03 -8.09
N LYS A 4 14.32 54.90 -7.19
CA LYS A 4 15.74 55.08 -6.85
C LYS A 4 16.10 54.00 -5.81
N SER A 5 16.70 52.91 -6.27
CA SER A 5 17.18 51.81 -5.43
C SER A 5 18.38 52.25 -4.59
N SER A 6 18.15 52.54 -3.31
CA SER A 6 19.21 52.68 -2.29
C SER A 6 19.26 51.42 -1.43
N LEU A 7 19.61 50.29 -2.04
CA LEU A 7 19.82 49.03 -1.32
C LEU A 7 21.16 49.10 -0.57
N GLY A 8 21.12 49.64 0.65
CA GLY A 8 22.31 49.79 1.48
C GLY A 8 22.93 48.45 1.84
N ARG A 9 24.26 48.41 2.03
CA ARG A 9 25.04 47.25 2.48
C ARG A 9 24.42 46.51 3.68
N ARG A 10 23.66 47.21 4.53
CA ARG A 10 22.93 46.65 5.68
C ARG A 10 21.78 45.72 5.26
N SER A 11 21.08 46.03 4.16
CA SER A 11 19.99 45.19 3.62
C SER A 11 20.52 43.92 2.96
N VAL A 12 21.72 43.97 2.35
CA VAL A 12 22.38 42.77 1.79
C VAL A 12 22.83 41.83 2.91
N VAL A 13 23.40 42.36 4.00
CA VAL A 13 23.79 41.55 5.16
C VAL A 13 22.56 40.91 5.83
N ALA A 14 21.45 41.63 5.94
CA ALA A 14 20.20 41.10 6.48
C ALA A 14 19.62 39.96 5.62
N LEU A 15 19.69 40.08 4.29
CA LEU A 15 19.26 39.02 3.37
C LEU A 15 20.18 37.78 3.41
N VAL A 16 21.49 37.97 3.56
CA VAL A 16 22.44 36.86 3.70
C VAL A 16 22.27 36.14 5.04
N LEU A 17 22.05 36.87 6.14
CA LEU A 17 21.78 36.27 7.45
C LEU A 17 20.43 35.56 7.50
N LEU A 18 19.40 36.10 6.85
CA LEU A 18 18.10 35.43 6.75
C LEU A 18 18.18 34.17 5.86
N GLY A 19 18.98 34.19 4.78
CA GLY A 19 19.26 33.01 3.97
C GLY A 19 20.04 31.93 4.74
N ALA A 20 21.00 32.32 5.57
CA ALA A 20 21.77 31.39 6.40
C ALA A 20 20.91 30.76 7.53
N LEU A 21 19.96 31.51 8.10
CA LEU A 21 19.05 30.99 9.13
C LEU A 21 18.02 29.98 8.58
N VAL A 22 17.62 30.11 7.31
CA VAL A 22 16.73 29.13 6.65
C VAL A 22 17.47 27.83 6.30
N ALA A 23 18.79 27.86 6.17
CA ALA A 23 19.60 26.68 5.83
C ALA A 23 19.88 25.76 7.04
N THR A 24 19.66 26.21 8.27
CA THR A 24 19.70 25.34 9.46
C THR A 24 18.37 24.65 9.65
N GLY A 25 17.95 23.87 8.65
CA GLY A 25 16.90 22.88 8.86
C GLY A 25 17.39 21.94 9.95
N ALA A 26 16.74 21.96 11.11
CA ALA A 26 16.97 20.95 12.12
C ALA A 26 16.75 19.59 11.46
N SER A 27 17.84 18.88 11.18
CA SER A 27 17.77 17.52 10.68
C SER A 27 17.08 16.72 11.78
N ALA A 28 15.83 16.36 11.54
CA ALA A 28 15.14 15.42 12.41
C ALA A 28 16.08 14.22 12.53
N GLN A 29 16.52 13.92 13.76
CA GLN A 29 17.24 12.69 14.05
C GLN A 29 16.22 11.55 13.91
N THR A 30 15.94 11.19 12.67
CA THR A 30 15.24 9.97 12.32
C THR A 30 16.20 8.87 12.75
N GLY A 31 15.90 8.20 13.86
CA GLY A 31 16.72 7.09 14.33
C GLY A 31 16.96 6.05 13.22
N SER A 32 17.93 5.17 13.41
CA SER A 32 18.15 4.05 12.49
C SER A 32 17.23 2.88 12.84
N ALA A 33 16.52 2.34 11.86
CA ALA A 33 15.72 1.12 11.98
C ALA A 33 16.12 0.14 10.89
N ASP A 34 16.25 -1.14 11.24
CA ASP A 34 16.59 -2.21 10.32
C ASP A 34 15.32 -2.84 9.74
N PHE A 35 15.08 -2.62 8.46
CA PHE A 35 13.95 -3.18 7.70
C PHE A 35 14.34 -4.38 6.83
N THR A 36 15.44 -5.07 7.15
CA THR A 36 15.84 -6.32 6.46
C THR A 36 14.70 -7.34 6.43
N ARG A 37 13.83 -7.35 7.45
CA ARG A 37 12.60 -8.15 7.47
C ARG A 37 11.44 -7.30 7.98
N TYR A 38 10.39 -7.19 7.16
CA TYR A 38 9.15 -6.53 7.52
C TYR A 38 7.98 -7.49 7.36
N ILE A 39 7.23 -7.70 8.44
CA ILE A 39 6.02 -8.54 8.46
C ILE A 39 4.90 -7.73 9.08
N ALA A 40 3.82 -7.53 8.33
CA ALA A 40 2.60 -6.93 8.83
C ALA A 40 1.62 -8.03 9.24
N LEU A 41 1.16 -7.99 10.48
CA LEU A 41 0.12 -8.87 11.01
C LEU A 41 -1.08 -8.02 11.41
N GLY A 42 -2.27 -8.46 11.03
CA GLY A 42 -3.49 -7.77 11.38
C GLY A 42 -4.69 -8.32 10.65
N ASP A 43 -5.68 -7.45 10.49
CA ASP A 43 -7.01 -7.76 9.98
C ASP A 43 -7.26 -7.15 8.60
N SER A 44 -8.53 -6.85 8.31
CA SER A 44 -8.99 -6.23 7.08
C SER A 44 -8.33 -4.89 6.77
N LEU A 45 -8.00 -4.07 7.78
CA LEU A 45 -7.32 -2.78 7.55
C LEU A 45 -5.89 -2.99 7.06
N THR A 46 -5.23 -4.03 7.59
CA THR A 46 -3.88 -4.42 7.18
C THR A 46 -3.90 -5.03 5.78
N ALA A 47 -4.96 -5.79 5.46
CA ALA A 47 -5.14 -6.40 4.16
C ALA A 47 -5.45 -5.37 3.05
N GLY A 48 -5.90 -4.16 3.39
CA GLY A 48 -6.35 -3.14 2.42
C GLY A 48 -7.81 -3.26 2.02
N PHE A 49 -8.67 -3.72 2.91
CA PHE A 49 -10.12 -3.79 2.70
C PHE A 49 -10.74 -2.39 2.73
N ILE A 50 -11.44 -2.00 1.67
CA ILE A 50 -12.08 -0.69 1.55
C ILE A 50 -13.37 -0.82 0.74
N SER A 51 -14.33 0.09 0.96
CA SER A 51 -15.60 0.12 0.23
C SER A 51 -16.30 -1.25 0.16
N GLY A 52 -16.26 -2.02 1.25
CA GLY A 52 -16.93 -3.32 1.36
C GLY A 52 -16.25 -4.48 0.62
N GLY A 53 -15.04 -4.29 0.07
CA GLY A 53 -14.37 -5.29 -0.74
C GLY A 53 -12.83 -5.29 -0.64
N LEU A 54 -12.24 -6.31 -1.26
CA LEU A 54 -10.79 -6.49 -1.36
C LEU A 54 -10.41 -6.59 -2.84
N VAL A 55 -9.51 -5.72 -3.32
CA VAL A 55 -9.01 -5.73 -4.70
C VAL A 55 -7.57 -5.23 -4.75
N ASP A 56 -6.78 -5.72 -5.70
CA ASP A 56 -5.34 -5.49 -5.80
C ASP A 56 -4.96 -4.00 -5.80
N GLU A 57 -5.74 -3.17 -6.50
CA GLU A 57 -5.57 -1.71 -6.55
C GLU A 57 -5.52 -1.07 -5.15
N VAL A 58 -6.43 -1.45 -4.25
CA VAL A 58 -6.53 -0.89 -2.90
C VAL A 58 -5.60 -1.60 -1.91
N GLN A 59 -5.29 -2.87 -2.15
CA GLN A 59 -4.33 -3.63 -1.33
C GLN A 59 -2.91 -3.08 -1.48
N ARG A 60 -2.53 -2.63 -2.68
CA ARG A 60 -1.23 -1.99 -2.96
C ARG A 60 -1.04 -0.65 -2.26
N VAL A 61 -2.12 -0.01 -1.82
CA VAL A 61 -2.09 1.23 -1.04
C VAL A 61 -2.49 1.02 0.43
N SER A 62 -2.51 -0.23 0.89
CA SER A 62 -2.68 -0.56 2.31
C SER A 62 -1.53 0.03 3.14
N TYR A 63 -1.80 0.40 4.39
CA TYR A 63 -0.77 1.00 5.25
C TYR A 63 0.55 0.19 5.33
N PRO A 64 0.56 -1.16 5.38
CA PRO A 64 1.84 -1.88 5.37
C PRO A 64 2.57 -1.80 4.03
N ALA A 65 1.85 -1.77 2.90
CA ALA A 65 2.46 -1.54 1.59
C ALA A 65 3.09 -0.14 1.51
N LEU A 66 2.43 0.86 2.10
CA LEU A 66 2.94 2.24 2.17
C LEU A 66 4.19 2.34 3.04
N ILE A 67 4.22 1.65 4.19
CA ILE A 67 5.41 1.57 5.04
C ILE A 67 6.55 0.91 4.28
N HIS A 68 6.32 -0.24 3.64
CA HIS A 68 7.33 -0.91 2.81
C HIS A 68 7.88 0.03 1.74
N ARG A 69 7.02 0.74 1.03
CA ARG A 69 7.43 1.70 0.00
C ARG A 69 8.32 2.81 0.54
N GLN A 70 8.03 3.32 1.74
CA GLN A 70 8.84 4.35 2.39
C GLN A 70 10.22 3.81 2.79
N VAL A 71 10.31 2.58 3.28
CA VAL A 71 11.58 2.02 3.78
C VAL A 71 12.44 1.39 2.69
N ALA A 72 11.81 0.78 1.67
CA ALA A 72 12.49 0.11 0.57
C ALA A 72 12.72 1.03 -0.64
N GLY A 73 12.00 2.16 -0.72
CA GLY A 73 12.05 3.07 -1.87
C GLY A 73 11.45 2.49 -3.16
N THR A 74 10.66 1.42 -3.06
CA THR A 74 10.04 0.73 -4.20
C THR A 74 8.67 0.14 -3.81
N ASP A 75 7.76 0.07 -4.78
CA ASP A 75 6.46 -0.61 -4.64
C ASP A 75 6.59 -2.14 -4.79
N ALA A 76 7.76 -2.65 -5.21
CA ALA A 76 8.02 -4.07 -5.42
C ALA A 76 8.62 -4.75 -4.17
N GLY A 77 8.45 -6.07 -4.07
CA GLY A 77 9.09 -6.88 -3.03
C GLY A 77 8.31 -6.99 -1.71
N PHE A 78 7.11 -6.42 -1.63
CA PHE A 78 6.17 -6.67 -0.54
C PHE A 78 5.08 -7.65 -0.99
N ASP A 79 5.14 -8.87 -0.48
CA ASP A 79 4.21 -9.94 -0.85
C ASP A 79 2.88 -9.78 -0.12
N LEU A 80 1.84 -9.42 -0.87
CA LEU A 80 0.45 -9.33 -0.42
C LEU A 80 -0.39 -10.42 -1.09
N PRO A 81 -1.41 -10.98 -0.41
CA PRO A 81 -2.39 -11.85 -1.04
C PRO A 81 -3.35 -11.03 -1.90
N LEU A 82 -2.90 -10.66 -3.10
CA LEU A 82 -3.63 -9.77 -4.01
C LEU A 82 -4.84 -10.44 -4.65
N VAL A 83 -5.98 -9.76 -4.64
CA VAL A 83 -7.25 -10.18 -5.26
C VAL A 83 -7.48 -9.39 -6.54
N SER A 84 -7.64 -10.07 -7.68
CA SER A 84 -7.90 -9.38 -8.95
C SER A 84 -9.24 -8.62 -8.96
N LYS A 85 -9.34 -7.53 -9.73
CA LYS A 85 -10.61 -6.83 -10.01
C LYS A 85 -11.68 -7.81 -10.52
N PRO A 86 -12.98 -7.70 -10.13
CA PRO A 86 -13.64 -6.64 -9.35
C PRO A 86 -13.51 -6.72 -7.82
N GLY A 87 -12.87 -7.76 -7.28
CA GLY A 87 -12.64 -7.93 -5.84
C GLY A 87 -13.49 -9.01 -5.15
N ILE A 88 -13.19 -9.31 -3.88
CA ILE A 88 -13.94 -10.29 -3.06
C ILE A 88 -14.22 -9.72 -1.65
N PRO A 89 -15.48 -9.41 -1.31
CA PRO A 89 -16.56 -9.06 -2.24
C PRO A 89 -16.15 -7.91 -3.18
N PRO A 90 -16.85 -7.70 -4.31
CA PRO A 90 -16.54 -6.58 -5.19
C PRO A 90 -16.74 -5.23 -4.49
N LEU A 91 -15.94 -4.23 -4.87
CA LEU A 91 -16.04 -2.88 -4.29
C LEU A 91 -17.42 -2.25 -4.52
N LEU A 92 -17.92 -1.52 -3.52
CA LEU A 92 -19.10 -0.67 -3.60
C LEU A 92 -18.74 0.66 -4.25
N ASP A 93 -19.41 1.00 -5.34
CA ASP A 93 -19.25 2.27 -6.05
C ASP A 93 -20.50 3.14 -5.92
N LEU A 94 -20.27 4.45 -5.85
CA LEU A 94 -21.31 5.46 -5.87
C LEU A 94 -21.76 5.71 -7.32
N ARG A 95 -22.99 5.31 -7.65
CA ARG A 95 -23.57 5.42 -9.00
C ARG A 95 -24.28 6.75 -9.24
N SER A 96 -24.91 7.31 -8.21
CA SER A 96 -25.56 8.62 -8.27
C SER A 96 -25.62 9.25 -6.89
N LEU A 97 -25.63 10.59 -6.84
CA LEU A 97 -25.79 11.41 -5.64
C LEU A 97 -27.24 11.91 -5.45
N SER A 98 -28.02 11.95 -6.53
CA SER A 98 -29.42 12.38 -6.53
C SER A 98 -30.20 11.64 -7.63
N PRO A 99 -30.93 10.55 -7.29
CA PRO A 99 -31.01 9.91 -5.97
C PRO A 99 -29.67 9.25 -5.58
N LEU A 100 -29.41 9.11 -4.28
CA LEU A 100 -28.22 8.41 -3.77
C LEU A 100 -28.31 6.91 -4.12
N VAL A 101 -27.40 6.41 -4.95
CA VAL A 101 -27.32 4.99 -5.33
C VAL A 101 -25.90 4.50 -5.12
N ILE A 102 -25.72 3.51 -4.25
CA ILE A 102 -24.45 2.80 -4.03
C ILE A 102 -24.66 1.36 -4.47
N THR A 103 -23.79 0.84 -5.32
CA THR A 103 -23.95 -0.51 -5.88
C THR A 103 -22.60 -1.19 -6.01
N ALA A 104 -22.57 -2.48 -5.67
CA ALA A 104 -21.39 -3.32 -5.88
C ALA A 104 -21.01 -3.39 -7.36
N ASN A 105 -19.71 -3.41 -7.64
CA ASN A 105 -19.22 -3.73 -8.97
C ASN A 105 -19.62 -5.15 -9.38
N ALA A 106 -19.91 -5.33 -10.68
CA ALA A 106 -20.38 -6.61 -11.19
C ALA A 106 -19.26 -7.66 -11.20
N GLY A 107 -19.59 -8.87 -10.74
CA GLY A 107 -18.70 -10.03 -10.74
C GLY A 107 -17.92 -10.23 -9.44
N PHE A 108 -17.01 -11.20 -9.46
CA PHE A 108 -16.12 -11.50 -8.35
C PHE A 108 -14.67 -11.58 -8.86
N GLY A 109 -13.76 -11.07 -8.04
CA GLY A 109 -12.33 -11.22 -8.27
C GLY A 109 -11.87 -12.67 -8.19
N ALA A 110 -10.73 -12.97 -8.79
CA ALA A 110 -10.05 -14.24 -8.57
C ALA A 110 -9.56 -14.31 -7.12
N ARG A 111 -9.59 -15.50 -6.52
CA ARG A 111 -9.01 -15.72 -5.19
C ARG A 111 -7.54 -15.32 -5.20
N PRO A 112 -6.98 -14.88 -4.05
CA PRO A 112 -5.60 -14.46 -3.99
C PRO A 112 -4.67 -15.50 -4.61
N THR A 113 -3.91 -15.08 -5.62
CA THR A 113 -2.82 -15.93 -6.11
C THR A 113 -1.72 -15.79 -5.07
N SER A 114 -1.54 -16.81 -4.22
CA SER A 114 -0.44 -16.82 -3.27
C SER A 114 0.88 -16.87 -4.05
N THR A 115 1.48 -15.73 -4.35
CA THR A 115 2.91 -15.62 -4.69
C THR A 115 3.68 -15.82 -3.40
N CYS A 116 3.56 -17.02 -2.85
CA CYS A 116 4.39 -17.49 -1.77
C CYS A 116 5.79 -17.66 -2.37
N ARG A 117 6.54 -16.56 -2.49
CA ARG A 117 7.98 -16.63 -2.78
C ARG A 117 8.62 -17.07 -1.46
N ALA A 118 8.77 -18.38 -1.30
CA ALA A 118 9.36 -18.96 -0.11
C ALA A 118 10.70 -18.27 0.19
N PRO A 119 10.88 -17.67 1.38
CA PRO A 119 12.23 -17.38 1.85
C PRO A 119 12.95 -18.72 1.99
N THR A 120 14.23 -18.78 1.62
CA THR A 120 15.10 -19.97 1.70
C THR A 120 15.27 -20.55 3.12
N THR A 121 14.56 -20.02 4.11
CA THR A 121 14.49 -20.51 5.47
C THR A 121 13.07 -21.04 5.71
N THR A 122 12.98 -22.36 5.61
CA THR A 122 11.86 -23.24 5.94
C THR A 122 10.94 -22.69 7.02
N SER A 123 9.68 -22.34 6.69
CA SER A 123 8.53 -22.46 7.61
C SER A 123 7.20 -21.83 7.14
N ARG A 124 7.07 -21.18 5.97
CA ARG A 124 5.82 -20.42 5.70
C ARG A 124 5.12 -20.56 4.36
N CYS A 125 5.36 -21.63 3.62
CA CYS A 125 4.45 -22.07 2.56
C CYS A 125 4.41 -23.61 2.58
N PRO A 126 3.26 -24.26 2.81
CA PRO A 126 3.07 -25.60 2.26
C PRO A 126 3.16 -25.44 0.74
N ALA A 127 4.06 -26.18 0.10
CA ALA A 127 4.07 -26.29 -1.35
C ALA A 127 2.68 -26.71 -1.83
N PRO A 128 2.20 -26.27 -3.02
CA PRO A 128 1.19 -27.03 -3.71
C PRO A 128 1.87 -28.33 -4.15
N THR A 129 1.94 -29.33 -3.27
CA THR A 129 1.93 -30.70 -3.76
C THR A 129 0.68 -30.79 -4.61
N SER A 130 0.87 -31.19 -5.86
CA SER A 130 -0.12 -31.29 -6.92
C SER A 130 -1.34 -32.12 -6.48
N THR A 131 -2.24 -31.50 -5.72
CA THR A 131 -3.55 -32.03 -5.40
C THR A 131 -4.48 -31.44 -6.43
N THR A 132 -4.66 -32.16 -7.53
CA THR A 132 -5.73 -31.90 -8.50
C THR A 132 -7.07 -31.94 -7.76
N CYS A 133 -7.54 -30.79 -7.29
CA CYS A 133 -8.92 -30.63 -6.84
C CYS A 133 -9.79 -30.49 -8.09
N SER A 134 -10.13 -31.62 -8.71
CA SER A 134 -11.26 -31.67 -9.62
C SER A 134 -12.52 -31.36 -8.82
N THR A 135 -13.27 -30.33 -9.21
CA THR A 135 -14.54 -29.97 -8.60
C THR A 135 -15.66 -30.88 -9.12
N PRO A 136 -16.26 -31.76 -8.31
CA PRO A 136 -17.66 -32.08 -8.50
C PRO A 136 -18.50 -30.96 -7.87
N SER A 137 -19.61 -30.68 -8.55
CA SER A 137 -20.65 -29.73 -8.21
C SER A 137 -20.94 -29.57 -6.71
N ALA A 138 -21.11 -28.31 -6.29
CA ALA A 138 -21.84 -27.84 -5.10
C ALA A 138 -22.17 -28.89 -4.02
N THR A 139 -21.21 -29.20 -3.15
CA THR A 139 -21.33 -29.45 -1.70
C THR A 139 -19.98 -29.95 -1.20
N ALA A 140 -19.33 -29.19 -0.31
CA ALA A 140 -18.12 -29.53 0.46
C ALA A 140 -17.00 -30.31 -0.26
N ALA A 141 -15.94 -29.61 -0.68
CA ALA A 141 -14.70 -30.27 -1.10
C ALA A 141 -14.01 -30.92 0.12
N VAL A 142 -13.95 -32.25 0.13
CA VAL A 142 -13.14 -33.02 1.08
C VAL A 142 -11.79 -33.28 0.43
N CYS A 143 -10.74 -32.69 0.99
CA CYS A 143 -9.37 -33.04 0.66
C CYS A 143 -8.87 -34.05 1.70
N THR A 144 -8.82 -35.33 1.33
CA THR A 144 -8.07 -36.33 2.12
C THR A 144 -6.59 -36.24 1.76
N THR A 145 -5.75 -36.41 2.79
CA THR A 145 -4.28 -36.43 2.73
C THR A 145 -3.75 -37.60 1.92
#